data_AF-A0A7S0YZN9-F1
#
_entry.id   AF-A0A7S0YZN9-F1
#
_cell.length_a   1.000
_cell.length_b   1.000
_cell.length_c   1.000
_cell.angle_alpha   90.00
_cell.angle_beta   90.00
_cell.angle_gamma   90.00
#
_symmetry.space_group_name_H-M   'P 1'
#
loop_
_entity.id
_entity.type
_entity.pdbx_description
1 polymer ?
#
loop_
_entity_poly.entity_id
_entity_poly.type
_entity_poly.pdbx_seq_one_letter_code
_entity_poly.pdbx_strand_id
1 'polypeptide(L)'
;EAAAAKAASADPYKNRKIELGTKLRDVIFDLKNDPAQPNPATVLMETAGKYVENIAKNPTEEKFRSINVENAAFQRRVGGRKGGIALMKALGFEEEESKLVIKEVDSTWLEMAKAEIDTACKRMTFY
;
A
#
# COMPACT_ATOMS: atom_id res chain seq x y z
N GLU A 1 -9.75 -36.61 -19.18
CA GLU A 1 -9.28 -35.57 -20.12
C GLU A 1 -10.48 -35.05 -20.90
N ALA A 2 -10.83 -33.78 -20.99
CA ALA A 2 -10.13 -32.54 -20.68
C ALA A 2 -11.17 -31.54 -20.11
N ALA A 3 -10.93 -31.06 -18.88
CA ALA A 3 -11.71 -29.99 -18.26
C ALA A 3 -10.76 -28.81 -17.99
N ALA A 4 -10.32 -28.16 -19.06
CA ALA A 4 -9.46 -26.99 -18.96
C ALA A 4 -9.75 -26.06 -20.16
N ALA A 5 -10.75 -25.19 -20.03
CA ALA A 5 -10.85 -23.90 -20.73
C ALA A 5 -12.25 -23.28 -20.58
N LYS A 6 -12.46 -22.48 -19.52
CA LYS A 6 -13.22 -21.21 -19.56
C LYS A 6 -13.33 -20.60 -18.16
N ALA A 7 -12.21 -20.06 -17.67
CA ALA A 7 -12.20 -19.06 -16.60
C ALA A 7 -11.25 -17.92 -17.00
N ALA A 8 -11.34 -17.48 -18.26
CA ALA A 8 -10.52 -16.42 -18.83
C ALA A 8 -11.44 -15.29 -19.30
N SER A 9 -12.03 -14.57 -18.34
CA SER A 9 -12.51 -13.20 -18.53
C SER A 9 -12.65 -12.54 -17.17
N ALA A 10 -11.53 -12.47 -16.46
CA ALA A 10 -11.33 -11.51 -15.40
C ALA A 10 -9.97 -10.92 -15.74
N ASP A 11 -9.93 -9.64 -16.13
CA ASP A 11 -8.71 -8.95 -16.45
C ASP A 11 -7.65 -9.31 -15.41
N PRO A 12 -6.44 -9.76 -15.77
CA PRO A 12 -5.40 -10.14 -14.81
C PRO A 12 -5.12 -9.03 -13.79
N TYR A 13 -5.42 -7.79 -14.19
CA TYR A 13 -5.44 -6.58 -13.38
C TYR A 13 -6.46 -6.59 -12.23
N LYS A 14 -7.65 -7.17 -12.43
CA LYS A 14 -8.71 -7.23 -11.43
C LYS A 14 -8.34 -8.19 -10.28
N ASN A 15 -7.74 -9.34 -10.60
CA ASN A 15 -7.25 -10.26 -9.58
C ASN A 15 -6.10 -9.65 -8.77
N ARG A 16 -5.19 -8.92 -9.42
CA ARG A 16 -4.11 -8.19 -8.72
C ARG A 16 -4.67 -7.15 -7.75
N LYS A 17 -5.68 -6.36 -8.16
CA LYS A 17 -6.37 -5.39 -7.28
C LYS A 17 -7.05 -6.08 -6.07
N ILE A 18 -7.72 -7.22 -6.28
CA ILE A 18 -8.37 -7.97 -5.19
C ILE A 18 -7.34 -8.51 -4.20
N GLU A 19 -6.21 -9.03 -4.69
CA GLU A 19 -5.12 -9.53 -3.85
C GLU A 19 -4.48 -8.40 -3.05
N LEU A 20 -4.19 -7.27 -3.69
CA LEU A 20 -3.64 -6.07 -3.06
C LEU A 20 -4.60 -5.53 -1.98
N GLY A 21 -5.90 -5.47 -2.24
CA GLY A 21 -6.90 -5.06 -1.24
C GLY A 21 -7.07 -6.03 -0.08
N THR A 22 -6.83 -7.33 -0.31
CA THR A 22 -6.83 -8.31 0.78
C THR A 22 -5.58 -8.14 1.64
N LYS A 23 -4.39 -8.00 1.03
CA LYS A 23 -3.14 -7.71 1.73
C LYS A 23 -3.20 -6.38 2.49
N LEU A 24 -3.82 -5.36 1.90
CA LEU A 24 -4.00 -4.04 2.51
C LEU A 24 -4.81 -4.16 3.81
N ARG A 25 -5.96 -4.85 3.76
CA ARG A 25 -6.80 -5.08 4.92
C ARG A 25 -6.12 -5.92 5.99
N ASP A 26 -5.35 -6.94 5.59
CA ASP A 26 -4.60 -7.80 6.52
C ASP A 26 -3.51 -7.01 7.27
N VAL A 27 -2.73 -6.20 6.54
CA VAL A 27 -1.72 -5.31 7.15
C VAL A 27 -2.37 -4.25 8.04
N ILE A 28 -3.49 -3.65 7.62
CA ILE A 28 -4.26 -2.72 8.46
C ILE A 28 -4.73 -3.41 9.74
N PHE A 29 -5.16 -4.67 9.65
CA PHE A 29 -5.58 -5.45 10.81
C PHE A 29 -4.41 -5.75 11.74
N ASP A 30 -3.26 -6.20 11.24
CA ASP A 30 -2.04 -6.43 12.04
C ASP A 30 -1.57 -5.14 12.74
N LEU A 31 -1.55 -4.03 12.00
CA LEU A 31 -1.22 -2.70 12.53
C LEU A 31 -2.21 -2.23 13.60
N LYS A 32 -3.49 -2.60 13.49
CA LYS A 32 -4.53 -2.28 14.48
C LYS A 32 -4.42 -3.13 15.74
N ASN A 33 -3.97 -4.37 15.59
CA ASN A 33 -3.88 -5.35 16.67
C ASN A 33 -2.55 -5.27 17.42
N ASP A 34 -1.64 -4.38 17.02
CA ASP A 34 -0.36 -4.17 17.70
C ASP A 34 -0.59 -3.43 19.04
N PRO A 35 -0.25 -4.05 20.19
CA PRO A 35 -0.56 -3.50 21.51
C PRO A 35 0.42 -2.40 21.97
N ALA A 36 1.37 -1.98 21.13
CA ALA A 36 2.29 -0.91 21.48
C ALA A 36 1.62 0.48 21.34
N GLN A 37 1.17 1.04 22.47
CA GLN A 37 0.69 2.43 22.58
C GLN A 37 1.74 3.47 22.09
N PRO A 38 1.37 4.74 21.84
CA PRO A 38 0.24 5.28 21.07
C PRO A 38 0.61 5.43 19.57
N ASN A 39 -0.01 4.58 18.75
CA ASN A 39 -0.18 4.53 17.28
C ASN A 39 0.88 5.17 16.35
N PRO A 40 2.11 4.62 16.28
CA PRO A 40 2.99 4.85 15.13
C PRO A 40 2.39 4.34 13.80
N ALA A 41 1.38 3.46 13.85
CA ALA A 41 0.63 2.97 12.69
C ALA A 41 -0.11 4.10 11.96
N THR A 42 -0.68 5.07 12.68
CA THR A 42 -1.36 6.24 12.10
C THR A 42 -0.39 7.06 11.24
N VAL A 43 0.81 7.34 11.75
CA VAL A 43 1.85 8.09 11.03
C VAL A 43 2.32 7.32 9.78
N LEU A 44 2.47 6.00 9.89
CA LEU A 44 2.83 5.13 8.78
C LEU A 44 1.75 5.16 7.69
N MET A 45 0.49 5.00 8.08
CA MET A 45 -0.68 5.04 7.19
C MET A 45 -0.85 6.40 6.52
N GLU A 46 -0.72 7.51 7.27
CA GLU A 46 -0.74 8.86 6.72
C GLU A 46 0.39 9.10 5.74
N THR A 47 1.61 8.65 6.08
CA THR A 47 2.78 8.81 5.21
C THR A 47 2.60 7.99 3.92
N ALA A 48 2.10 6.77 4.03
CA ALA A 48 1.76 5.92 2.91
C ALA A 48 0.69 6.54 2.01
N GLY A 49 -0.40 7.05 2.61
CA GLY A 49 -1.47 7.75 1.90
C GLY A 49 -0.98 9.00 1.18
N LYS A 50 -0.02 9.75 1.76
CA LYS A 50 0.63 10.90 1.11
C LYS A 50 1.47 10.49 -0.09
N TYR A 51 2.24 9.40 -0.01
CA TYR A 51 2.99 8.90 -1.16
C TYR A 51 2.05 8.50 -2.30
N VAL A 52 1.00 7.74 -1.99
CA VAL A 52 -0.02 7.33 -2.95
C VAL A 52 -0.75 8.53 -3.55
N GLU A 53 -1.10 9.53 -2.74
CA GLU A 53 -1.73 10.76 -3.20
C GLU A 53 -0.82 11.54 -4.16
N ASN A 54 0.48 11.66 -3.84
CA ASN A 54 1.43 12.35 -4.71
C ASN A 54 1.55 11.68 -6.07
N ILE A 55 1.54 10.34 -6.11
CA ILE A 55 1.56 9.54 -7.35
C ILE A 55 0.23 9.68 -8.10
N ALA A 56 -0.91 9.60 -7.41
CA ALA A 56 -2.22 9.72 -8.03
C ALA A 56 -2.46 11.13 -8.62
N LYS A 57 -1.95 12.18 -7.95
CA LYS A 57 -2.00 13.57 -8.44
C LYS A 57 -1.01 13.83 -9.58
N ASN A 58 0.17 13.22 -9.54
CA ASN A 58 1.23 13.42 -10.53
C ASN A 58 1.72 12.09 -11.09
N PRO A 59 0.87 11.35 -11.83
CA PRO A 59 1.23 10.03 -12.30
C PRO A 59 2.38 10.07 -13.30
N THR A 60 2.62 11.18 -13.99
CA THR A 60 3.71 11.35 -14.97
C THR A 60 5.09 11.55 -14.35
N GLU A 61 5.18 11.79 -13.04
CA GLU A 61 6.46 12.07 -12.38
C GLU A 61 7.11 10.81 -11.83
N GLU A 62 8.16 10.33 -12.50
CA GLU A 62 8.88 9.10 -12.13
C GLU A 62 9.55 9.16 -10.75
N LYS A 63 9.84 10.37 -10.25
CA LYS A 63 10.39 10.59 -8.91
C LYS A 63 9.43 10.21 -7.78
N PHE A 64 8.12 10.21 -8.04
CA PHE A 64 7.14 9.73 -7.07
C PHE A 64 6.86 8.24 -7.23
N ARG A 65 7.14 7.68 -8.42
CA ARG A 65 7.00 6.24 -8.68
C ARG A 65 8.10 5.39 -8.06
N SER A 66 9.17 6.02 -7.56
CA SER A 66 10.28 5.35 -6.88
C SER A 66 10.57 6.03 -5.54
N ILE A 67 10.68 5.24 -4.48
CA ILE A 67 10.99 5.71 -3.13
C ILE A 67 12.23 4.95 -2.67
N ASN A 68 13.32 5.65 -2.38
CA ASN A 68 14.52 5.02 -1.84
C ASN A 68 14.25 4.57 -0.39
N VAL A 69 14.44 3.28 -0.10
CA VAL A 69 14.23 2.73 1.24
C VAL A 69 15.33 3.16 2.20
N GLU A 70 16.51 3.59 1.73
CA GLU A 70 17.59 4.13 2.56
C GLU A 70 17.28 5.53 3.09
N ASN A 71 16.25 6.20 2.56
CA ASN A 71 15.87 7.52 3.03
C ASN A 71 15.49 7.46 4.52
N ALA A 72 16.22 8.17 5.37
CA ALA A 72 16.02 8.18 6.82
C ALA A 72 14.58 8.55 7.22
N ALA A 73 13.91 9.43 6.46
CA ALA A 73 12.51 9.77 6.70
C ALA A 73 11.58 8.59 6.40
N PHE A 74 11.86 7.84 5.34
CA PHE A 74 11.12 6.64 4.98
C PHE A 74 11.36 5.53 6.02
N GLN A 75 12.61 5.24 6.39
CA GLN A 75 12.93 4.25 7.42
C GLN A 75 12.26 4.58 8.75
N ARG A 76 12.31 5.83 9.18
CA ARG A 76 11.76 6.23 10.48
C ARG A 76 10.23 6.17 10.55
N ARG A 77 9.54 6.31 9.41
CA ARG A 77 8.06 6.36 9.33
C ARG A 77 7.42 5.08 8.80
N VAL A 78 8.09 4.38 7.88
CA VAL A 78 7.56 3.22 7.15
C VAL A 78 8.52 2.03 7.21
N GLY A 79 9.77 2.16 6.74
CA GLY A 79 10.69 1.04 6.56
C GLY A 79 11.10 0.31 7.84
N GLY A 80 11.31 1.04 8.94
CA GLY A 80 11.66 0.51 10.26
C GLY A 80 10.45 0.15 11.12
N ARG A 81 9.24 0.19 10.56
CA ARG A 81 8.01 -0.19 11.25
C ARG A 81 7.54 -1.54 10.74
N LYS A 82 7.11 -2.40 11.67
CA LYS A 82 6.51 -3.70 11.36
C LYS A 82 5.28 -3.48 10.48
N GLY A 83 5.21 -4.17 9.35
CA GLY A 83 4.12 -4.02 8.38
C GLY A 83 4.23 -2.82 7.43
N GLY A 84 5.21 -1.92 7.57
CA GLY A 84 5.34 -0.76 6.69
C GLY A 84 5.68 -1.10 5.24
N ILE A 85 6.68 -1.95 5.06
CA ILE A 85 7.03 -2.50 3.73
C ILE A 85 5.87 -3.33 3.17
N ALA A 86 5.18 -4.10 4.01
CA ALA A 86 4.01 -4.88 3.59
C ALA A 86 2.87 -3.98 3.12
N LEU A 87 2.65 -2.83 3.78
CA LEU A 87 1.68 -1.82 3.36
C LEU A 87 2.05 -1.22 2.00
N MET A 88 3.31 -0.85 1.80
CA MET A 88 3.80 -0.37 0.49
C MET A 88 3.60 -1.43 -0.60
N LYS A 89 3.91 -2.70 -0.30
CA LYS A 89 3.68 -3.82 -1.22
C LYS A 89 2.19 -4.01 -1.53
N ALA A 90 1.32 -3.88 -0.53
CA ALA A 90 -0.14 -3.93 -0.70
C ALA A 90 -0.69 -2.74 -1.50
N LEU A 91 -0.01 -1.60 -1.51
CA LEU A 91 -0.35 -0.45 -2.35
C LEU A 91 0.04 -0.64 -3.82
N GLY A 92 0.87 -1.63 -4.13
CA GLY A 92 1.36 -1.91 -5.47
C GLY A 92 2.81 -1.50 -5.69
N PHE A 93 3.54 -1.08 -4.64
CA PHE A 93 4.98 -0.90 -4.74
C PHE A 93 5.69 -2.25 -4.73
N GLU A 94 6.66 -2.43 -5.60
CA GLU A 94 7.56 -3.57 -5.61
C GLU A 94 8.87 -3.15 -4.95
N GLU A 95 9.35 -3.95 -3.99
CA GLU A 95 10.66 -3.74 -3.38
C GLU A 95 11.73 -4.26 -4.35
N GLU A 96 12.55 -3.35 -4.84
CA GLU A 96 13.67 -3.59 -5.75
C GLU A 96 14.96 -3.16 -5.04
N GLU A 97 15.68 -4.14 -4.48
CA GLU A 97 17.00 -4.03 -3.87
C GLU A 97 17.10 -3.04 -2.68
N SER A 98 17.02 -1.73 -2.95
CA SER A 98 17.03 -0.64 -1.96
C SER A 98 16.05 0.49 -2.31
N LYS A 99 15.04 0.22 -3.16
CA LYS A 99 13.99 1.17 -3.52
C LYS A 99 12.65 0.46 -3.67
N LEU A 100 11.58 1.18 -3.41
CA LEU A 100 10.22 0.76 -3.67
C LEU A 100 9.76 1.43 -4.95
N VAL A 101 9.36 0.64 -5.95
CA VAL A 101 9.02 1.12 -7.29
C VAL A 101 7.62 0.67 -7.66
N ILE A 102 6.77 1.58 -8.14
CA ILE A 102 5.46 1.23 -8.70
C ILE A 102 5.57 1.22 -10.23
N LYS A 103 5.46 0.03 -10.82
CA LYS A 103 5.51 -0.15 -12.28
C LYS A 103 4.19 0.25 -12.94
N GLU A 104 3.09 0.01 -12.27
CA GLU A 104 1.74 0.25 -12.79
C GLU A 104 0.97 1.20 -11.87
N VAL A 105 0.75 2.41 -12.36
CA VAL A 105 0.01 3.46 -11.64
C VAL A 105 -1.44 3.41 -12.09
N ASP A 106 -2.28 2.71 -11.35
CA ASP A 106 -3.72 2.70 -11.55
C ASP A 106 -4.37 3.71 -10.60
N SER A 107 -4.72 4.89 -11.13
CA SER A 107 -5.26 5.99 -10.33
C SER A 107 -6.49 5.58 -9.52
N THR A 108 -7.38 4.77 -10.10
CA THR A 108 -8.59 4.26 -9.43
C THR A 108 -8.26 3.38 -8.22
N TRP A 109 -7.31 2.46 -8.37
CA TRP A 109 -6.83 1.62 -7.29
C TRP A 109 -6.15 2.45 -6.19
N LEU A 110 -5.29 3.39 -6.57
CA LEU A 110 -4.57 4.24 -5.62
C LEU A 110 -5.53 5.12 -4.81
N GLU A 111 -6.56 5.68 -5.44
CA GLU A 111 -7.61 6.44 -4.76
C GLU A 111 -8.42 5.57 -3.79
N MET A 112 -8.82 4.36 -4.22
CA MET A 112 -9.51 3.40 -3.35
C MET A 112 -8.65 2.99 -2.15
N ALA A 113 -7.40 2.60 -2.40
CA ALA A 113 -6.48 2.15 -1.36
C ALA A 113 -6.18 3.27 -0.36
N LYS A 114 -6.01 4.51 -0.85
CA LYS A 114 -5.89 5.70 0.01
C LYS A 114 -7.13 5.91 0.86
N ALA A 115 -8.33 5.86 0.28
CA ALA A 115 -9.58 6.05 1.01
C ALA A 115 -9.76 4.98 2.10
N GLU A 116 -9.36 3.73 1.81
CA GLU A 116 -9.38 2.64 2.79
C GLU A 116 -8.38 2.87 3.93
N ILE A 117 -7.15 3.32 3.62
CA ILE A 117 -6.14 3.69 4.62
C ILE A 117 -6.62 4.89 5.48
N ASP A 118 -7.20 5.91 4.87
CA ASP A 118 -7.72 7.09 5.58
C ASP A 118 -8.89 6.73 6.51
N THR A 119 -9.78 5.86 6.03
CA THR A 119 -10.89 5.32 6.84
C THR A 119 -10.36 4.47 8.00
N ALA A 120 -9.35 3.63 7.76
CA ALA A 120 -8.70 2.82 8.79
C ALA A 120 -8.01 3.71 9.83
N CYS A 121 -7.29 4.74 9.37
CA CYS A 121 -6.64 5.74 10.20
C CYS A 121 -7.66 6.46 11.10
N LYS A 122 -8.75 6.98 10.55
CA LYS A 122 -9.85 7.62 11.30
C LYS A 122 -10.50 6.68 12.32
N ARG A 123 -10.65 5.40 11.97
CA ARG A 123 -11.18 4.36 12.89
C ARG A 123 -10.23 4.04 14.05
N MET A 124 -8.94 4.36 13.92
CA MET A 124 -7.92 4.12 14.95
C MET A 124 -7.73 5.31 15.90
N THR A 125 -8.17 6.52 15.51
CA THR A 125 -8.11 7.74 16.32
C THR A 125 -9.20 7.83 17.40
N PHE A 126 -10.18 6.92 17.39
CA PHE A 126 -11.17 6.80 18.47
C PHE A 126 -10.65 5.85 19.57
N TYR A 127 -9.75 6.36 20.41
CA TYR A 127 -9.51 5.86 21.76
C TYR A 127 -9.05 7.00 22.66
#